data_AF-A0A842NBB2-F1
#
_entry.id   AF-A0A842NBB2-F1
#
_cell.length_a   1.000
_cell.length_b   1.000
_cell.length_c   1.000
_cell.angle_alpha   90.00
_cell.angle_beta   90.00
_cell.angle_gamma   90.00
#
_symmetry.space_group_name_H-M   'P 1'
#
loop_
_entity.id
_entity.type
_entity.pdbx_description
1 polymer ?
#
loop_
_entity_poly.entity_id
_entity_poly.type
_entity_poly.pdbx_seq_one_letter_code
_entity_poly.pdbx_strand_id
1 'polypeptide(L)'
;MDGRWIVAYKVVDLSSKQLVLERDFELDKDIQNTPLLAGGEYNITIFLDVDLTAAYANLTLSVNLNHASNIDRYWEIHTTELNLTEDYNPNEAEFKFRQIEGRYSVSTFGRIPSDRTVTDLGHGESLHKPVSHRFIQLTGPDGSLLDEIALTVIDSEIDGYRYYLGQRQADLEGYLVTQVDPAFTGLFESLIALAEVQAEAGFVGTAQSILESIDIDIPPIRTEATFQEKYFLPAVGGLGALAVILGALFFRANGRLSFTRMIVEDQIRELEGLTLRASRTDRNLGQKLQEINDKLKEMEEN
;
A
#
# COMPACT_ATOMS: atom_id res chain seq x y z
N MET A 1 9.87 -24.82 -19.92
CA MET A 1 8.88 -24.83 -18.82
C MET A 1 9.70 -24.56 -17.59
N ASP A 2 9.64 -23.34 -17.08
CA ASP A 2 10.44 -22.91 -15.93
C ASP A 2 10.03 -23.74 -14.70
N GLY A 3 11.02 -24.26 -13.97
CA GLY A 3 10.86 -25.15 -12.82
C GLY A 3 10.22 -24.47 -11.61
N ARG A 4 8.94 -24.12 -11.73
CA ARG A 4 8.08 -23.65 -10.65
C ARG A 4 7.58 -24.85 -9.86
N TRP A 5 7.58 -24.69 -8.54
CA TRP A 5 7.06 -25.71 -7.62
C TRP A 5 5.57 -25.51 -7.39
N ILE A 6 5.11 -24.26 -7.38
CA ILE A 6 3.70 -23.91 -7.25
C ILE A 6 3.11 -23.78 -8.66
N VAL A 7 2.32 -24.77 -9.05
CA VAL A 7 1.73 -24.85 -10.40
C VAL A 7 0.38 -24.17 -10.52
N ALA A 8 -0.35 -24.06 -9.41
CA ALA A 8 -1.59 -23.30 -9.35
C ALA A 8 -1.91 -22.85 -7.93
N TYR A 9 -2.71 -21.80 -7.79
CA TYR A 9 -3.30 -21.40 -6.53
C TYR A 9 -4.64 -20.70 -6.70
N LYS A 10 -5.48 -20.81 -5.67
CA LYS A 10 -6.83 -20.26 -5.61
C LYS A 10 -7.02 -19.54 -4.30
N VAL A 11 -7.50 -18.30 -4.38
CA VAL A 11 -7.79 -17.45 -3.22
C VAL A 11 -9.28 -17.22 -3.10
N VAL A 12 -9.85 -17.60 -1.96
CA VAL A 12 -11.27 -17.45 -1.65
C VAL A 12 -11.40 -16.60 -0.40
N ASP A 13 -12.27 -15.59 -0.44
CA ASP A 13 -12.59 -14.79 0.74
C ASP A 13 -13.36 -15.64 1.77
N LEU A 14 -12.88 -15.64 3.02
CA LEU A 14 -13.46 -16.49 4.06
C LEU A 14 -14.85 -16.04 4.51
N SER A 15 -15.16 -14.75 4.39
CA SER A 15 -16.44 -14.17 4.81
C SER A 15 -17.52 -14.37 3.74
N SER A 16 -17.24 -13.97 2.51
CA SER A 16 -18.21 -14.01 1.40
C SER A 16 -18.24 -15.34 0.66
N LYS A 17 -17.22 -16.20 0.84
CA LYS A 17 -17.01 -17.45 0.09
C LYS A 17 -16.86 -17.25 -1.42
N GLN A 18 -16.59 -16.03 -1.86
CA GLN A 18 -16.40 -15.72 -3.27
C GLN A 18 -14.96 -15.99 -3.69
N LEU A 19 -14.80 -16.42 -4.95
CA LEU A 19 -13.50 -16.54 -5.58
C LEU A 19 -12.93 -15.14 -5.82
N VAL A 20 -11.80 -14.84 -5.19
CA VAL A 20 -11.10 -13.56 -5.34
C VAL A 20 -10.15 -13.65 -6.52
N LEU A 21 -9.32 -14.69 -6.53
CA LEU A 21 -8.28 -14.88 -7.54
C LEU A 21 -8.03 -16.37 -7.79
N GLU A 22 -7.76 -16.74 -9.02
CA GLU A 22 -7.31 -18.07 -9.43
C GLU A 22 -6.19 -17.93 -10.47
N ARG A 23 -5.07 -18.59 -10.22
CA ARG A 23 -3.94 -18.65 -11.13
C ARG A 23 -3.56 -20.09 -11.37
N ASP A 24 -3.50 -20.48 -12.63
CA ASP A 24 -3.02 -21.79 -13.07
C ASP A 24 -1.96 -21.57 -14.15
N PHE A 25 -0.73 -21.97 -13.85
CA PHE A 25 0.42 -21.78 -14.74
C PHE A 25 0.48 -22.86 -15.84
N GLU A 26 -0.15 -24.01 -15.64
CA GLU A 26 -0.18 -25.09 -16.63
C GLU A 26 -1.20 -24.81 -17.73
N LEU A 27 -2.35 -24.24 -17.34
CA LEU A 27 -3.45 -23.90 -18.24
C LEU A 27 -3.40 -22.45 -18.75
N ASP A 28 -2.38 -21.69 -18.36
CA ASP A 28 -2.25 -20.25 -18.63
C ASP A 28 -3.53 -19.46 -18.27
N LYS A 29 -4.10 -19.80 -17.11
CA LYS A 29 -5.36 -19.22 -16.63
C LYS A 29 -5.06 -18.19 -15.54
N ASP A 30 -5.59 -16.99 -15.73
CA ASP A 30 -5.53 -15.91 -14.76
C ASP A 30 -6.93 -15.31 -14.58
N ILE A 31 -7.50 -15.49 -13.40
CA ILE A 31 -8.80 -14.90 -13.05
C ILE A 31 -8.57 -14.04 -11.81
N GLN A 32 -8.90 -12.77 -11.92
CA GLN A 32 -8.96 -11.85 -10.79
C GLN A 32 -10.34 -11.17 -10.80
N ASN A 33 -11.18 -11.53 -9.83
CA ASN A 33 -12.54 -11.01 -9.72
C ASN A 33 -12.60 -9.78 -8.82
N THR A 34 -11.84 -9.80 -7.72
CA THR A 34 -11.81 -8.74 -6.71
C THR A 34 -10.38 -8.51 -6.21
N PRO A 35 -10.07 -7.31 -5.71
CA PRO A 35 -8.78 -7.04 -5.10
C PRO A 35 -8.62 -7.73 -3.74
N LEU A 36 -7.38 -7.96 -3.34
CA LEU A 36 -7.04 -8.43 -1.99
C LEU A 36 -6.94 -7.24 -1.04
N LEU A 37 -7.70 -7.30 0.04
CA LEU A 37 -7.83 -6.22 1.01
C LEU A 37 -7.00 -6.50 2.27
N ALA A 38 -6.24 -5.51 2.71
CA ALA A 38 -5.55 -5.53 3.99
C ALA A 38 -6.57 -5.69 5.12
N GLY A 39 -6.29 -6.58 6.07
CA GLY A 39 -7.24 -6.96 7.12
C GLY A 39 -8.27 -8.00 6.69
N GLY A 40 -8.38 -8.34 5.40
CA GLY A 40 -9.27 -9.41 4.90
C GLY A 40 -8.79 -10.81 5.30
N GLU A 41 -9.75 -11.73 5.42
CA GLU A 41 -9.49 -13.14 5.74
C GLU A 41 -9.68 -14.02 4.50
N TYR A 42 -8.68 -14.84 4.20
CA TYR A 42 -8.64 -15.62 2.96
C TYR A 42 -8.29 -17.09 3.22
N ASN A 43 -8.85 -17.96 2.38
CA ASN A 43 -8.42 -19.33 2.17
C ASN A 43 -7.62 -19.37 0.88
N ILE A 44 -6.35 -19.76 0.96
CA ILE A 44 -5.46 -19.91 -0.17
C ILE A 44 -5.19 -21.40 -0.36
N THR A 45 -5.77 -22.00 -1.38
CA THR A 45 -5.45 -23.36 -1.80
C THR A 45 -4.31 -23.31 -2.81
N ILE A 46 -3.25 -24.06 -2.55
CA ILE A 46 -2.09 -24.20 -3.41
C ILE A 46 -2.01 -25.61 -3.98
N PHE A 47 -1.46 -25.70 -5.19
CA PHE A 47 -1.12 -26.94 -5.86
C PHE A 47 0.38 -26.94 -6.12
N LEU A 48 1.05 -27.91 -5.51
CA LEU A 48 2.48 -28.13 -5.62
C LEU A 48 2.74 -29.28 -6.59
N ASP A 49 3.72 -29.13 -7.47
CA ASP A 49 4.27 -30.22 -8.28
C ASP A 49 5.74 -30.41 -7.89
N VAL A 50 6.06 -31.57 -7.33
CA VAL A 50 7.42 -31.93 -6.94
C VAL A 50 7.96 -32.89 -7.98
N ASP A 51 8.88 -32.40 -8.81
CA ASP A 51 9.40 -33.16 -9.96
C ASP A 51 10.29 -34.36 -9.59
N LEU A 52 10.90 -34.35 -8.40
CA LEU A 52 11.87 -35.38 -8.02
C LEU A 52 11.86 -35.69 -6.53
N THR A 53 12.08 -36.96 -6.21
CA THR A 53 12.23 -37.44 -4.83
C THR A 53 13.66 -37.26 -4.35
N ALA A 54 13.83 -36.63 -3.19
CA ALA A 54 15.11 -36.52 -2.49
C ALA A 54 14.97 -37.02 -1.05
N ALA A 55 15.49 -38.22 -0.78
CA ALA A 55 15.26 -38.96 0.47
C ALA A 55 15.74 -38.26 1.77
N TYR A 56 16.60 -37.24 1.66
CA TYR A 56 17.16 -36.50 2.78
C TYR A 56 16.81 -35.00 2.78
N ALA A 57 15.97 -34.55 1.83
CA ALA A 57 15.59 -33.15 1.72
C ALA A 57 14.20 -32.93 2.34
N ASN A 58 14.14 -32.04 3.32
CA ASN A 58 12.90 -31.51 3.84
C ASN A 58 12.67 -30.13 3.22
N LEU A 59 11.47 -29.92 2.69
CA LEU A 59 11.01 -28.63 2.23
C LEU A 59 10.18 -27.98 3.33
N THR A 60 10.25 -26.66 3.43
CA THR A 60 9.46 -25.89 4.41
C THR A 60 8.52 -24.98 3.67
N LEU A 61 7.23 -25.08 3.99
CA LEU A 61 6.21 -24.16 3.51
C LEU A 61 5.82 -23.23 4.64
N SER A 62 5.93 -21.93 4.43
CA SER A 62 5.57 -20.91 5.42
C SER A 62 4.50 -19.97 4.88
N VAL A 63 3.68 -19.44 5.80
CA VAL A 63 2.64 -18.46 5.52
C VAL A 63 2.92 -17.18 6.32
N ASN A 64 2.73 -16.03 5.66
CA ASN A 64 2.84 -14.72 6.30
C ASN A 64 1.45 -14.09 6.42
N LEU A 65 0.63 -14.71 7.26
CA LEU A 65 -0.72 -14.26 7.59
C LEU A 65 -0.91 -14.31 9.11
N ASN A 66 -1.74 -13.42 9.62
CA ASN A 66 -2.21 -13.52 10.99
C ASN A 66 -3.24 -14.67 11.07
N HIS A 67 -3.44 -15.23 12.27
CA HIS A 67 -4.48 -16.23 12.51
C HIS A 67 -5.85 -15.71 12.07
N ALA A 68 -6.64 -16.57 11.43
CA ALA A 68 -8.01 -16.25 11.04
C ALA A 68 -8.91 -16.23 12.29
N SER A 69 -9.90 -15.34 12.33
CA SER A 69 -10.74 -15.17 13.53
C SER A 69 -11.61 -16.41 13.83
N ASN A 70 -11.97 -17.17 12.80
CA ASN A 70 -12.94 -18.28 12.89
C ASN A 70 -12.32 -19.66 12.62
N ILE A 71 -11.01 -19.75 12.40
CA ILE A 71 -10.30 -21.00 12.08
C ILE A 71 -9.03 -21.04 12.92
N ASP A 72 -8.98 -21.97 13.87
CA ASP A 72 -7.84 -22.17 14.78
C ASP A 72 -6.79 -23.11 14.16
N ARG A 73 -6.40 -22.84 12.91
CA ARG A 73 -5.33 -23.52 12.18
C ARG A 73 -4.89 -22.69 10.98
N TYR A 74 -3.60 -22.75 10.65
CA TYR A 74 -3.06 -22.19 9.42
C TYR A 74 -3.16 -23.14 8.24
N TRP A 75 -3.06 -24.45 8.45
CA TRP A 75 -2.90 -25.41 7.35
C TRP A 75 -3.96 -26.51 7.34
N GLU A 76 -4.43 -26.86 6.16
CA GLU A 76 -5.27 -28.03 5.90
C GLU A 76 -4.75 -28.77 4.68
N ILE A 77 -4.42 -30.05 4.88
CA ILE A 77 -3.79 -30.88 3.86
C ILE A 77 -4.88 -31.71 3.19
N HIS A 78 -5.00 -31.56 1.87
CA HIS A 78 -6.01 -32.27 1.09
C HIS A 78 -5.46 -33.58 0.50
N THR A 79 -4.16 -33.65 0.27
CA THR A 79 -3.49 -34.85 -0.26
C THR A 79 -2.98 -35.75 0.86
N THR A 80 -3.55 -36.95 1.00
CA THR A 80 -3.16 -37.94 2.02
C THR A 80 -1.73 -38.45 1.90
N GLU A 81 -1.11 -38.31 0.72
CA GLU A 81 0.25 -38.79 0.42
C GLU A 81 1.35 -37.77 0.77
N LEU A 82 1.00 -36.55 1.22
CA LEU A 82 1.99 -35.57 1.63
C LEU A 82 2.73 -36.07 2.88
N ASN A 83 4.01 -36.39 2.73
CA ASN A 83 4.80 -36.99 3.80
C ASN A 83 5.33 -35.92 4.76
N LEU A 84 4.50 -35.60 5.75
CA LEU A 84 4.80 -34.64 6.81
C LEU A 84 5.86 -35.18 7.77
N THR A 85 6.61 -34.26 8.37
CA THR A 85 7.51 -34.59 9.47
C THR A 85 6.73 -34.80 10.78
N GLU A 86 7.33 -35.49 11.75
CA GLU A 86 6.68 -35.87 13.03
C GLU A 86 6.29 -34.66 13.90
N ASP A 87 6.92 -33.50 13.66
CA ASP A 87 6.69 -32.21 14.32
C ASP A 87 5.59 -31.38 13.64
N TYR A 88 4.83 -31.95 12.70
CA TYR A 88 3.74 -31.22 12.03
C TYR A 88 2.71 -30.67 13.03
N ASN A 89 2.51 -29.36 13.00
CA ASN A 89 1.50 -28.66 13.75
C ASN A 89 0.66 -27.76 12.82
N PRO A 90 -0.63 -28.04 12.61
CA PRO A 90 -1.48 -27.22 11.73
C PRO A 90 -1.67 -25.78 12.23
N ASN A 91 -1.33 -25.48 13.49
CA ASN A 91 -1.48 -24.16 14.11
C ASN A 91 -0.20 -23.32 14.04
N GLU A 92 0.89 -23.87 13.51
CA GLU A 92 2.11 -23.15 13.22
C GLU A 92 2.06 -22.52 11.82
N ALA A 93 2.64 -21.34 11.68
CA ALA A 93 2.68 -20.62 10.40
C ALA A 93 3.62 -21.26 9.38
N GLU A 94 4.37 -22.30 9.76
CA GLU A 94 5.19 -23.09 8.87
C GLU A 94 5.05 -24.57 9.17
N PHE A 95 5.26 -25.40 8.17
CA PHE A 95 5.44 -26.83 8.37
C PHE A 95 6.46 -27.41 7.38
N LYS A 96 6.96 -28.60 7.71
CA LYS A 96 7.96 -29.31 6.91
C LYS A 96 7.38 -30.59 6.34
N PHE A 97 7.82 -30.93 5.14
CA PHE A 97 7.47 -32.17 4.47
C PHE A 97 8.67 -32.71 3.70
N ARG A 98 8.71 -34.03 3.51
CA ARG A 98 9.78 -34.67 2.74
C ARG A 98 9.58 -34.41 1.25
N GLN A 99 10.67 -34.12 0.55
CA GLN A 99 10.66 -33.96 -0.89
C GLN A 99 10.46 -35.33 -1.57
N ILE A 100 9.22 -35.66 -1.89
CA ILE A 100 8.83 -36.86 -2.62
C ILE A 100 8.14 -36.41 -3.90
N GLU A 101 8.44 -37.08 -5.00
CA GLU A 101 7.85 -36.81 -6.30
C GLU A 101 6.32 -37.00 -6.24
N GLY A 102 5.58 -36.00 -6.72
CA GLY A 102 4.13 -36.04 -6.71
C GLY A 102 3.48 -34.66 -6.71
N ARG A 103 2.14 -34.68 -6.85
CA ARG A 103 1.31 -33.48 -6.83
C ARG A 103 0.53 -33.38 -5.52
N TYR A 104 0.68 -32.25 -4.85
CA TYR A 104 0.11 -32.02 -3.52
C TYR A 104 -0.83 -30.83 -3.53
N SER A 105 -1.91 -30.93 -2.76
CA SER A 105 -2.85 -29.83 -2.53
C SER A 105 -2.94 -29.53 -1.05
N VAL A 106 -2.74 -28.26 -0.71
CA VAL A 106 -2.74 -27.75 0.66
C VAL A 106 -3.51 -26.43 0.67
N SER A 107 -4.34 -26.22 1.68
CA SER A 107 -4.98 -24.94 1.97
C SER A 107 -4.31 -24.25 3.14
N THR A 108 -4.24 -22.93 3.08
CA THR A 108 -3.94 -22.10 4.24
C THR A 108 -5.04 -21.09 4.53
N PHE A 109 -5.22 -20.79 5.81
CA PHE A 109 -6.20 -19.84 6.30
C PHE A 109 -5.50 -18.75 7.08
N GLY A 110 -5.87 -17.50 6.81
CA GLY A 110 -5.33 -16.41 7.60
C GLY A 110 -5.87 -15.06 7.19
N ARG A 111 -5.52 -14.08 8.01
CA ARG A 111 -5.85 -12.68 7.85
C ARG A 111 -4.63 -11.91 7.36
N ILE A 112 -4.79 -11.11 6.32
CA ILE A 112 -3.73 -10.18 5.88
C ILE A 112 -3.58 -9.11 6.97
N PRO A 113 -2.36 -8.79 7.44
CA PRO A 113 -2.18 -7.73 8.42
C PRO A 113 -2.71 -6.38 7.89
N SER A 114 -3.51 -5.68 8.69
CA SER A 114 -4.24 -4.48 8.26
C SER A 114 -3.38 -3.23 8.11
N ASP A 115 -2.17 -3.26 8.67
CA ASP A 115 -1.20 -2.16 8.67
C ASP A 115 -0.26 -2.17 7.45
N ARG A 116 -0.36 -3.18 6.57
CA ARG A 116 0.58 -3.35 5.46
C ARG A 116 0.53 -2.22 4.43
N THR A 117 -0.63 -1.66 4.17
CA THR A 117 -0.83 -0.65 3.13
C THR A 117 -0.85 0.77 3.69
N VAL A 118 -0.80 0.93 5.03
CA VAL A 118 -0.99 2.20 5.72
C VAL A 118 0.33 2.65 6.35
N THR A 119 0.76 3.86 6.02
CA THR A 119 1.87 4.54 6.70
C THR A 119 1.32 5.74 7.45
N ASP A 120 1.30 5.68 8.78
CA ASP A 120 0.89 6.80 9.63
C ASP A 120 1.94 7.92 9.55
N LEU A 121 1.51 9.13 9.18
CA LEU A 121 2.34 10.33 9.16
C LEU A 121 2.24 11.13 10.47
N GLY A 122 1.37 10.72 11.39
CA GLY A 122 0.99 11.46 12.58
C GLY A 122 -0.10 12.49 12.30
N HIS A 123 -0.65 13.07 13.36
CA HIS A 123 -1.68 14.12 13.31
C HIS A 123 -3.00 13.74 12.59
N GLY A 124 -3.28 12.44 12.46
CA GLY A 124 -4.51 11.95 11.84
C GLY A 124 -4.43 11.82 10.31
N GLU A 125 -3.24 11.95 9.72
CA GLU A 125 -3.02 11.70 8.30
C GLU A 125 -2.30 10.37 8.08
N SER A 126 -2.80 9.57 7.14
CA SER A 126 -2.22 8.30 6.74
C SER A 126 -2.00 8.25 5.22
N LEU A 127 -0.85 7.70 4.82
CA LEU A 127 -0.60 7.35 3.43
C LEU A 127 -1.04 5.93 3.16
N HIS A 128 -1.77 5.75 2.07
CA HIS A 128 -2.29 4.47 1.63
C HIS A 128 -1.60 4.07 0.33
N LYS A 129 -0.88 2.95 0.33
CA LYS A 129 -0.16 2.46 -0.85
C LYS A 129 -0.39 0.97 -1.07
N PRO A 130 -0.63 0.53 -2.33
CA PRO A 130 -0.61 -0.87 -2.66
C PRO A 130 0.74 -1.50 -2.31
N VAL A 131 0.74 -2.69 -1.72
CA VAL A 131 1.96 -3.41 -1.34
C VAL A 131 1.93 -4.80 -1.94
N SER A 132 3.07 -5.23 -2.51
CA SER A 132 3.28 -6.62 -2.87
C SER A 132 3.56 -7.42 -1.59
N HIS A 133 2.55 -8.17 -1.13
CA HIS A 133 2.63 -8.99 0.07
C HIS A 133 2.98 -10.42 -0.32
N ARG A 134 3.98 -11.01 0.35
CA ARG A 134 4.35 -12.41 0.17
C ARG A 134 3.48 -13.25 1.08
N PHE A 135 2.59 -14.04 0.51
CA PHE A 135 1.64 -14.85 1.26
C PHE A 135 2.23 -16.17 1.70
N ILE A 136 2.82 -16.90 0.75
CA ILE A 136 3.33 -18.24 0.93
C ILE A 136 4.74 -18.30 0.37
N GLN A 137 5.64 -18.96 1.09
CA GLN A 137 7.00 -19.19 0.63
C GLN A 137 7.33 -20.68 0.75
N LEU A 138 7.91 -21.24 -0.31
CA LEU A 138 8.49 -22.56 -0.31
C LEU A 138 10.00 -22.43 -0.21
N THR A 139 10.59 -23.04 0.81
CA THR A 139 12.03 -22.98 1.07
C THR A 139 12.65 -24.37 1.09
N GLY A 140 13.87 -24.45 0.56
CA GLY A 140 14.67 -25.66 0.53
C GLY A 140 15.31 -25.99 1.87
N PRO A 141 15.97 -27.16 1.97
CA PRO A 141 16.61 -27.62 3.21
C PRO A 141 17.78 -26.74 3.67
N ASP A 142 18.37 -25.97 2.75
CA ASP A 142 19.43 -24.98 3.02
C ASP A 142 18.89 -23.58 3.36
N GLY A 143 17.56 -23.43 3.40
CA GLY A 143 16.87 -22.15 3.60
C GLY A 143 16.78 -21.28 2.34
N SER A 144 17.20 -21.78 1.17
CA SER A 144 17.00 -21.08 -0.10
C SER A 144 15.52 -20.96 -0.45
N LEU A 145 15.11 -19.83 -1.02
CA LEU A 145 13.76 -19.65 -1.54
C LEU A 145 13.64 -20.39 -2.87
N LEU A 146 12.73 -21.36 -2.93
CA LEU A 146 12.44 -22.15 -4.12
C LEU A 146 11.30 -21.54 -4.94
N ASP A 147 10.24 -21.10 -4.26
CA ASP A 147 9.07 -20.49 -4.89
C ASP A 147 8.31 -19.60 -3.90
N GLU A 148 7.50 -18.66 -4.41
CA GLU A 148 6.66 -17.80 -3.59
C GLU A 148 5.36 -17.38 -4.27
N ILE A 149 4.32 -17.14 -3.47
CA ILE A 149 3.10 -16.45 -3.91
C ILE A 149 3.15 -15.04 -3.34
N ALA A 150 3.44 -14.06 -4.21
CA ALA A 150 3.39 -12.65 -3.91
C ALA A 150 2.24 -11.98 -4.67
N LEU A 151 1.30 -11.37 -3.95
CA LEU A 151 0.13 -10.72 -4.55
C LEU A 151 0.03 -9.28 -4.07
N THR A 152 -0.51 -8.41 -4.92
CA THR A 152 -0.75 -7.01 -4.58
C THR A 152 -1.96 -6.90 -3.65
N VAL A 153 -1.73 -6.30 -2.48
CA VAL A 153 -2.75 -6.00 -1.47
C VAL A 153 -3.00 -4.50 -1.46
N ILE A 154 -4.26 -4.11 -1.36
CA ILE A 154 -4.72 -2.73 -1.17
C ILE A 154 -5.56 -2.64 0.11
N ASP A 155 -5.92 -1.44 0.55
CA ASP A 155 -6.92 -1.25 1.61
C ASP A 155 -8.25 -0.74 1.04
N SER A 156 -9.23 -0.59 1.93
CA SER A 156 -10.56 -0.07 1.61
C SER A 156 -10.55 1.36 1.08
N GLU A 157 -9.59 2.19 1.50
CA GLU A 157 -9.46 3.57 1.01
C GLU A 157 -9.02 3.58 -0.45
N ILE A 158 -8.00 2.78 -0.79
CA ILE A 158 -7.55 2.61 -2.18
C ILE A 158 -8.66 2.03 -3.06
N ASP A 159 -9.39 1.04 -2.57
CA ASP A 159 -10.51 0.44 -3.30
C ASP A 159 -11.64 1.46 -3.53
N GLY A 160 -12.01 2.22 -2.51
CA GLY A 160 -12.99 3.30 -2.59
C GLY A 160 -12.58 4.36 -3.62
N TYR A 161 -11.36 4.86 -3.55
CA TYR A 161 -10.83 5.80 -4.55
C TYR A 161 -10.89 5.25 -5.98
N ARG A 162 -10.50 3.98 -6.20
CA ARG A 162 -10.54 3.36 -7.53
C ARG A 162 -11.97 3.24 -8.07
N TYR A 163 -12.92 2.97 -7.20
CA TYR A 163 -14.34 2.97 -7.55
C TYR A 163 -14.79 4.36 -8.03
N TYR A 164 -14.50 5.42 -7.28
CA TYR A 164 -14.84 6.80 -7.68
C TYR A 164 -14.11 7.23 -8.96
N LEU A 165 -12.84 6.86 -9.12
CA LEU A 165 -12.07 7.14 -10.33
C LEU A 165 -12.74 6.51 -11.56
N GLY A 166 -13.15 5.25 -11.47
CA GLY A 166 -13.84 4.55 -12.55
C GLY A 166 -15.18 5.20 -12.91
N GLN A 167 -15.96 5.64 -11.92
CA GLN A 167 -17.19 6.38 -12.16
C GLN A 167 -16.93 7.69 -12.92
N ARG A 168 -15.97 8.50 -12.47
CA ARG A 168 -15.66 9.79 -13.10
C ARG A 168 -15.06 9.61 -14.50
N GLN A 169 -14.23 8.61 -14.72
CA GLN A 169 -13.74 8.29 -16.07
C GLN A 169 -14.90 7.92 -17.02
N ALA A 170 -15.88 7.15 -16.56
CA ALA A 170 -17.07 6.83 -17.34
C ALA A 170 -17.95 8.08 -17.62
N ASP A 171 -18.10 8.99 -16.65
CA ASP A 171 -18.79 10.27 -16.84
C ASP A 171 -18.13 11.11 -17.94
N LEU A 172 -16.79 11.22 -17.90
CA LEU A 172 -16.00 11.93 -18.90
C LEU A 172 -16.20 11.34 -20.30
N GLU A 173 -16.15 10.02 -20.44
CA GLU A 173 -16.44 9.34 -21.71
C GLU A 173 -17.85 9.70 -22.22
N GLY A 174 -18.85 9.72 -21.34
CA GLY A 174 -20.21 10.17 -21.67
C GLY A 174 -20.29 11.63 -22.11
N TYR A 175 -19.54 12.54 -21.48
CA TYR A 175 -19.49 13.95 -21.82
C TYR A 175 -18.84 14.24 -23.17
N LEU A 176 -17.81 13.47 -23.52
CA LEU A 176 -17.17 13.53 -24.83
C LEU A 176 -18.13 13.12 -25.95
N VAL A 177 -19.01 12.15 -25.69
CA VAL A 177 -20.04 11.69 -26.64
C VAL A 177 -21.18 12.71 -26.79
N THR A 178 -21.56 13.37 -25.70
CA THR A 178 -22.73 14.29 -25.65
C THR A 178 -22.42 15.75 -26.04
N GLN A 179 -21.20 16.03 -26.50
CA GLN A 179 -20.73 17.38 -26.90
C GLN A 179 -20.89 18.43 -25.78
N VAL A 180 -20.58 18.05 -24.54
CA VAL A 180 -20.42 19.00 -23.41
C VAL A 180 -19.36 20.05 -23.75
N ASP A 181 -19.40 21.20 -23.09
CA ASP A 181 -18.43 22.28 -23.29
C ASP A 181 -16.97 21.77 -23.14
N PRO A 182 -16.08 21.97 -24.14
CA PRO A 182 -14.68 21.58 -24.06
C PRO A 182 -13.91 22.16 -22.87
N ALA A 183 -14.29 23.34 -22.38
CA ALA A 183 -13.68 23.95 -21.20
C ALA A 183 -14.05 23.18 -19.93
N PHE A 184 -15.28 22.65 -19.88
CA PHE A 184 -15.74 21.81 -18.79
C PHE A 184 -15.06 20.44 -18.81
N THR A 185 -14.99 19.78 -19.97
CA THR A 185 -14.30 18.48 -20.09
C THR A 185 -12.81 18.60 -19.79
N GLY A 186 -12.15 19.70 -20.19
CA GLY A 186 -10.74 19.94 -19.88
C GLY A 186 -10.47 20.20 -18.38
N LEU A 187 -11.39 20.89 -17.68
CA LEU A 187 -11.32 21.01 -16.22
C LEU A 187 -11.49 19.65 -15.55
N PHE A 188 -12.45 18.86 -16.01
CA PHE A 188 -12.77 17.54 -15.49
C PHE A 188 -11.58 16.57 -15.63
N GLU A 189 -10.95 16.51 -16.80
CA GLU A 189 -9.71 15.77 -17.05
C GLU A 189 -8.58 16.21 -16.12
N SER A 190 -8.42 17.51 -15.91
CA SER A 190 -7.38 18.05 -15.03
C SER A 190 -7.58 17.65 -13.57
N LEU A 191 -8.83 17.57 -13.10
CA LEU A 191 -9.15 17.14 -11.74
C LEU A 191 -8.95 15.63 -11.55
N ILE A 192 -9.29 14.82 -12.55
CA ILE A 192 -8.95 13.38 -12.56
C ILE A 192 -7.45 13.19 -12.46
N ALA A 193 -6.68 13.85 -13.33
CA ALA A 193 -5.21 13.74 -13.33
C ALA A 193 -4.61 14.20 -11.99
N LEU A 194 -5.15 15.25 -11.38
CA LEU A 194 -4.71 15.70 -10.06
C LEU A 194 -5.00 14.64 -8.98
N ALA A 195 -6.18 14.02 -9.01
CA ALA A 195 -6.54 12.96 -8.08
C ALA A 195 -5.62 11.74 -8.22
N GLU A 196 -5.31 11.33 -9.46
CA GLU A 196 -4.35 10.25 -9.74
C GLU A 196 -2.96 10.54 -9.16
N VAL A 197 -2.42 11.75 -9.37
CA VAL A 197 -1.13 12.16 -8.80
C VAL A 197 -1.13 12.11 -7.27
N GLN A 198 -2.23 12.53 -6.62
CA GLN A 198 -2.35 12.45 -5.16
C GLN A 198 -2.43 11.00 -4.67
N ALA A 199 -3.19 10.15 -5.36
CA ALA A 199 -3.30 8.73 -5.03
C ALA A 199 -1.97 7.99 -5.19
N GLU A 200 -1.20 8.27 -6.25
CA GLU A 200 0.16 7.72 -6.45
C GLU A 200 1.12 8.14 -5.33
N ALA A 201 0.98 9.37 -4.82
CA ALA A 201 1.75 9.84 -3.68
C ALA A 201 1.34 9.15 -2.36
N GLY A 202 0.15 8.54 -2.32
CA GLY A 202 -0.45 7.85 -1.17
C GLY A 202 -1.52 8.66 -0.44
N PHE A 203 -1.85 9.87 -0.91
CA PHE A 203 -2.88 10.74 -0.34
C PHE A 203 -4.26 10.38 -0.90
N VAL A 204 -4.69 9.15 -0.63
CA VAL A 204 -5.91 8.57 -1.22
C VAL A 204 -7.17 9.31 -0.77
N GLY A 205 -7.27 9.71 0.50
CA GLY A 205 -8.40 10.51 0.99
C GLY A 205 -8.51 11.89 0.30
N THR A 206 -7.37 12.55 0.04
CA THR A 206 -7.34 13.79 -0.74
C THR A 206 -7.76 13.56 -2.19
N ALA A 207 -7.26 12.49 -2.81
CA ALA A 207 -7.64 12.11 -4.17
C ALA A 207 -9.14 11.86 -4.30
N GLN A 208 -9.73 11.13 -3.35
CA GLN A 208 -11.16 10.89 -3.30
C GLN A 208 -11.95 12.20 -3.12
N SER A 209 -11.55 13.09 -2.21
CA SER A 209 -12.21 14.38 -2.02
C SER A 209 -12.20 15.26 -3.28
N ILE A 210 -11.11 15.21 -4.07
CA ILE A 210 -11.04 15.87 -5.37
C ILE A 210 -12.10 15.29 -6.32
N LEU A 211 -12.21 13.96 -6.42
CA LEU A 211 -13.18 13.30 -7.30
C LEU A 211 -14.64 13.48 -6.85
N GLU A 212 -14.90 13.55 -5.56
CA GLU A 212 -16.22 13.82 -4.99
C GLU A 212 -16.68 15.26 -5.24
N SER A 213 -15.74 16.22 -5.25
CA SER A 213 -16.06 17.63 -5.55
C SER A 213 -16.59 17.87 -6.98
N ILE A 214 -16.49 16.85 -7.84
CA ILE A 214 -16.89 16.87 -9.25
C ILE A 214 -18.37 16.47 -9.43
N ASP A 215 -19.15 16.28 -8.36
CA ASP A 215 -20.54 15.85 -8.47
C ASP A 215 -21.45 16.93 -9.07
N ILE A 216 -21.79 16.80 -10.35
CA ILE A 216 -22.53 17.78 -11.12
C ILE A 216 -23.74 17.11 -11.77
N ASP A 217 -24.93 17.42 -11.26
CA ASP A 217 -26.21 16.82 -11.66
C ASP A 217 -26.60 17.11 -13.13
N ILE A 218 -26.14 18.24 -13.70
CA ILE A 218 -26.41 18.62 -15.09
C ILE A 218 -25.16 19.29 -15.68
N PRO A 219 -24.40 18.63 -16.57
CA PRO A 219 -23.23 19.24 -17.21
C PRO A 219 -23.67 20.39 -18.15
N PRO A 220 -22.88 21.47 -18.26
CA PRO A 220 -23.20 22.57 -19.16
C PRO A 220 -23.14 22.10 -20.62
N ILE A 221 -24.30 22.04 -21.26
CA ILE A 221 -24.41 21.80 -22.70
C ILE A 221 -23.84 23.02 -23.42
N ARG A 222 -23.12 22.81 -24.54
CA ARG A 222 -22.57 23.86 -25.40
C ARG A 222 -23.54 25.03 -25.55
N THR A 223 -23.23 26.11 -24.83
CA THR A 223 -23.74 27.45 -25.10
C THR A 223 -22.63 28.17 -25.86
N GLU A 224 -22.99 29.01 -26.83
CA GLU A 224 -21.99 29.70 -27.67
C GLU A 224 -21.02 30.50 -26.77
N ALA A 225 -19.79 30.01 -26.65
CA ALA A 225 -18.85 30.47 -25.63
C ALA A 225 -18.47 31.95 -25.81
N THR A 226 -18.59 32.73 -24.74
CA THR A 226 -18.09 34.11 -24.71
C THR A 226 -16.57 34.08 -24.55
N PHE A 227 -15.83 35.02 -25.16
CA PHE A 227 -14.35 35.07 -25.10
C PHE A 227 -13.75 35.01 -23.68
N GLN A 228 -14.51 35.38 -22.63
CA GLN A 228 -14.11 35.30 -21.23
C GLN A 228 -14.09 33.85 -20.69
N GLU A 229 -15.01 32.97 -21.08
CA GLU A 229 -15.10 31.59 -20.57
C GLU A 229 -13.99 30.71 -21.14
N LYS A 230 -13.56 30.98 -22.39
CA LYS A 230 -12.54 30.22 -23.11
C LYS A 230 -11.15 30.22 -22.46
N TYR A 231 -10.82 31.25 -21.68
CA TYR A 231 -9.48 31.42 -21.09
C TYR A 231 -9.47 31.50 -19.56
N PHE A 232 -10.60 31.87 -18.93
CA PHE A 232 -10.65 32.05 -17.48
C PHE A 232 -10.72 30.71 -16.72
N LEU A 233 -11.52 29.77 -17.21
CA LEU A 233 -11.75 28.48 -16.52
C LEU A 233 -10.54 27.53 -16.55
N PRO A 234 -9.83 27.34 -17.69
CA PRO A 234 -8.60 26.54 -17.70
C PRO A 234 -7.48 27.17 -16.86
N ALA A 235 -7.42 28.51 -16.79
CA ALA A 235 -6.44 29.22 -15.99
C ALA A 235 -6.67 29.05 -14.48
N VAL A 236 -7.94 29.11 -14.03
CA VAL A 236 -8.30 28.91 -12.62
C VAL A 236 -8.18 27.43 -12.22
N GLY A 237 -8.59 26.49 -13.08
CA GLY A 237 -8.38 25.05 -12.85
C GLY A 237 -6.90 24.67 -12.78
N GLY A 238 -6.09 25.20 -13.71
CA GLY A 238 -4.64 25.04 -13.70
C GLY A 238 -3.99 25.65 -12.46
N LEU A 239 -4.41 26.86 -12.03
CA LEU A 239 -3.93 27.48 -10.80
C LEU A 239 -4.34 26.71 -9.55
N GLY A 240 -5.55 26.14 -9.51
CA GLY A 240 -6.02 25.29 -8.42
C GLY A 240 -5.18 24.01 -8.29
N ALA A 241 -4.95 23.31 -9.39
CA ALA A 241 -4.07 22.14 -9.42
C ALA A 241 -2.64 22.49 -8.98
N LEU A 242 -2.11 23.63 -9.43
CA LEU A 242 -0.78 24.10 -9.07
C LEU A 242 -0.69 24.49 -7.58
N ALA A 243 -1.76 25.07 -7.01
CA ALA A 243 -1.84 25.37 -5.58
C ALA A 243 -1.90 24.10 -4.72
N VAL A 244 -2.60 23.06 -5.16
CA VAL A 244 -2.65 21.76 -4.46
C VAL A 244 -1.30 21.03 -4.57
N ILE A 245 -0.65 21.04 -5.74
CA ILE A 245 0.70 20.48 -5.92
C ILE A 245 1.71 21.24 -5.04
N LEU A 246 1.66 22.57 -5.02
CA LEU A 246 2.51 23.38 -4.14
C LEU A 246 2.18 23.14 -2.66
N GLY A 247 0.90 22.95 -2.31
CA GLY A 247 0.48 22.56 -0.98
C GLY A 247 1.06 21.21 -0.56
N ALA A 248 0.93 20.18 -1.40
CA ALA A 248 1.50 18.86 -1.16
C ALA A 248 3.04 18.89 -1.08
N LEU A 249 3.71 19.68 -1.94
CA LEU A 249 5.15 19.92 -1.85
C LEU A 249 5.54 20.67 -0.58
N PHE A 250 4.72 21.62 -0.12
CA PHE A 250 4.90 22.36 1.12
C PHE A 250 4.75 21.44 2.34
N PHE A 251 3.76 20.55 2.34
CA PHE A 251 3.64 19.50 3.37
C PHE A 251 4.80 18.50 3.31
N ARG A 252 5.28 18.13 2.12
CA ARG A 252 6.48 17.29 1.96
C ARG A 252 7.76 17.98 2.45
N ALA A 253 7.87 19.30 2.28
CA ALA A 253 8.98 20.10 2.77
C ALA A 253 8.91 20.30 4.30
N ASN A 254 7.73 20.62 4.83
CA ASN A 254 7.51 20.79 6.27
C ASN A 254 7.56 19.49 7.05
N GLY A 255 7.18 18.36 6.43
CA GLY A 255 7.37 17.03 7.02
C GLY A 255 8.84 16.72 7.28
N ARG A 256 9.76 17.18 6.41
CA ARG A 256 11.22 17.06 6.63
C ARG A 256 11.76 18.09 7.62
N LEU A 257 11.16 19.27 7.70
CA LEU A 257 11.56 20.31 8.67
C LEU A 257 11.06 20.01 10.09
N SER A 258 9.95 19.30 10.26
CA SER A 258 9.47 18.81 11.57
C SER A 258 10.49 17.87 12.23
N PHE A 259 11.15 17.02 11.44
CA PHE A 259 12.28 16.19 11.91
C PHE A 259 13.51 17.02 12.34
N THR A 260 13.74 18.18 11.72
CA THR A 260 14.87 19.04 12.10
C THR A 260 14.52 19.89 13.33
N ARG A 261 13.26 20.33 13.46
CA ARG A 261 12.77 21.05 14.66
C ARG A 261 12.76 20.14 15.88
N MET A 262 12.37 18.87 15.75
CA MET A 262 12.40 17.90 16.85
C MET A 262 13.83 17.53 17.28
N ILE A 263 14.78 17.41 16.35
CA ILE A 263 16.20 17.14 16.67
C ILE A 263 16.89 18.39 17.25
N VAL A 264 16.54 19.59 16.77
CA VAL A 264 17.07 20.85 17.34
C VAL A 264 16.45 21.12 18.71
N GLU A 265 15.19 20.81 18.95
CA GLU A 265 14.53 21.01 20.25
C GLU A 265 15.00 19.98 21.30
N ASP A 266 15.24 18.71 20.92
CA ASP A 266 15.89 17.73 21.80
C ASP A 266 17.39 18.05 22.01
N GLN A 267 18.11 18.54 21.00
CA GLN A 267 19.51 18.98 21.19
C GLN A 267 19.62 20.30 21.96
N ILE A 268 18.64 21.20 21.90
CA ILE A 268 18.55 22.39 22.77
C ILE A 268 18.25 21.95 24.20
N ARG A 269 17.37 20.97 24.42
CA ARG A 269 17.06 20.44 25.75
C ARG A 269 18.23 19.66 26.37
N GLU A 270 19.00 18.92 25.56
CA GLU A 270 20.25 18.28 25.96
C GLU A 270 21.38 19.31 26.19
N LEU A 271 21.46 20.37 25.38
CA LEU A 271 22.37 21.50 25.60
C LEU A 271 22.02 22.30 26.85
N GLU A 272 20.73 22.50 27.16
CA GLU A 272 20.24 23.12 28.40
C GLU A 272 20.57 22.25 29.63
N GLY A 273 20.44 20.92 29.50
CA GLY A 273 20.87 19.96 30.52
C GLY A 273 22.40 19.90 30.71
N LEU A 274 23.17 20.02 29.64
CA LEU A 274 24.64 20.07 29.65
C LEU A 274 25.16 21.44 30.11
N THR A 275 24.47 22.55 29.84
CA THR A 275 24.82 23.89 30.35
C THR A 275 24.49 24.07 31.83
N LEU A 276 23.41 23.46 32.33
CA LEU A 276 23.17 23.37 33.78
C LEU A 276 24.25 22.55 34.51
N ARG A 277 24.89 21.59 33.84
CA ARG A 277 26.05 20.84 34.38
C ARG A 277 27.40 21.53 34.16
N ALA A 278 27.60 22.24 33.05
CA ALA A 278 28.84 22.96 32.73
C ALA A 278 28.96 24.33 33.43
N SER A 279 27.84 25.01 33.70
CA SER A 279 27.82 26.28 34.45
C SER A 279 28.20 26.14 35.92
N ARG A 280 28.25 24.91 36.45
CA ARG A 280 28.84 24.61 37.75
C ARG A 280 30.36 24.47 37.73
N THR A 281 30.99 24.37 36.56
CA THR A 281 32.41 23.98 36.46
C THR A 281 33.32 25.05 35.83
N ASP A 282 32.85 25.94 34.95
CA ASP A 282 33.71 27.06 34.51
C ASP A 282 32.97 28.26 33.89
N ARG A 283 33.18 29.47 34.44
CA ARG A 283 32.44 30.72 34.09
C ARG A 283 32.71 31.23 32.67
N ASN A 284 33.85 30.87 32.08
CA ASN A 284 34.26 31.33 30.75
C ASN A 284 33.54 30.60 29.59
N LEU A 285 32.97 29.42 29.82
CA LEU A 285 32.20 28.68 28.81
C LEU A 285 30.78 29.23 28.63
N GLY A 286 30.18 29.77 29.69
CA GLY A 286 28.84 30.37 29.65
C GLY A 286 28.77 31.60 28.73
N GLN A 287 29.80 32.45 28.73
CA GLN A 287 29.83 33.62 27.85
C GLN A 287 29.91 33.25 26.36
N LYS A 288 30.68 32.21 25.99
CA LYS A 288 30.77 31.76 24.60
C LYS A 288 29.49 31.11 24.09
N LEU A 289 28.73 30.45 24.97
CA LEU A 289 27.44 29.86 24.62
C LEU A 289 26.34 30.91 24.46
N GLN A 290 26.41 31.99 25.24
CA GLN A 290 25.49 33.11 25.12
C GLN A 290 25.73 33.89 23.82
N GLU A 291 27.00 34.09 23.45
CA GLU A 291 27.38 34.70 22.17
C GLU A 291 26.95 33.86 20.95
N ILE A 292 26.94 32.53 21.05
CA ILE A 292 26.44 31.63 19.99
C ILE A 292 24.90 31.62 19.94
N ASN A 293 24.22 31.69 21.08
CA ASN A 293 22.76 31.75 21.15
C ASN A 293 22.21 33.05 20.55
N ASP A 294 22.84 34.19 20.86
CA ASP A 294 22.46 35.48 20.29
C ASP A 294 22.69 35.50 18.77
N LYS A 295 23.75 34.85 18.27
CA LYS A 295 24.03 34.71 16.84
C LYS A 295 23.04 33.79 16.11
N LEU A 296 22.50 32.78 16.79
CA LEU A 296 21.47 31.90 16.25
C LEU A 296 20.10 32.58 16.21
N LYS A 297 19.77 33.41 17.22
CA LYS A 297 18.55 34.23 17.21
C LYS A 297 18.56 35.30 16.12
N GLU A 298 19.71 35.93 15.89
CA GLU A 298 19.87 36.92 14.82
C GLU A 298 19.74 36.30 13.41
N MET A 299 20.02 35.00 13.28
CA MET A 299 19.76 34.22 12.05
C MET A 299 18.32 33.72 11.92
N GLU A 300 17.50 33.77 12.98
CA GLU A 300 16.07 33.41 12.95
C GLU A 300 15.18 34.60 12.56
N GLU A 301 15.64 35.84 12.79
CA GLU A 301 14.91 37.07 12.44
C GLU A 301 15.14 37.59 11.01
N ASN A 302 16.03 36.96 10.21
CA ASN A 302 16.21 37.21 8.77
C ASN A 302 15.88 35.99 7.93
#